data_AF-A0A0F8XJC3-F1
#
_entry.id   AF-A0A0F8XJC3-F1
#
_cell.length_a   1.000
_cell.length_b   1.000
_cell.length_c   1.000
_cell.angle_alpha   90.00
_cell.angle_beta   90.00
_cell.angle_gamma   90.00
#
_symmetry.space_group_name_H-M   'P 1'
#
loop_
_entity.id
_entity.type
_entity.pdbx_description
1 polymer ?
#
loop_
_entity_poly.entity_id
_entity_poly.type
_entity_poly.pdbx_seq_one_letter_code
_entity_poly.pdbx_strand_id
1 'polypeptide(L)'
;MIIGIIHVNRKKGRPSQCRICKEDISAGEVHAVVIMRYGKGQEAVFKLRATQGKAMTKKSGLKYRRLHLKDCLAMWLVTVYHYRSEARRERKGGRPPLPIMDLEEKSIRHKLVRRRAEVLRQINAADDNTRIVKLAHRLEEIQDKLEIPVTPPHERNLHRRMILGKVDRKITVAKEEQS
;
A
#
# COMPACT_ATOMS: atom_id res chain seq x y z
N MET A 1 8.14 -4.39 -4.90
CA MET A 1 9.56 -4.78 -4.79
C MET A 1 9.95 -5.43 -6.10
N ILE A 2 10.97 -4.91 -6.77
CA ILE A 2 11.49 -5.43 -8.03
C ILE A 2 12.90 -5.93 -7.77
N ILE A 3 13.22 -7.13 -8.22
CA ILE A 3 14.61 -7.60 -8.28
C ILE A 3 15.26 -6.76 -9.37
N GLY A 4 16.18 -5.89 -8.97
CA GLY A 4 16.80 -4.94 -9.90
C GLY A 4 17.86 -5.61 -10.75
N ILE A 5 18.80 -6.31 -10.11
CA ILE A 5 19.93 -6.99 -10.75
C ILE A 5 20.32 -8.20 -9.89
N ILE A 6 20.57 -9.35 -10.52
CA ILE A 6 21.29 -10.48 -9.93
C ILE A 6 22.65 -10.51 -10.61
N HIS A 7 23.72 -10.43 -9.82
CA HIS A 7 25.09 -10.44 -10.33
C HIS A 7 25.87 -11.56 -9.66
N VAL A 8 26.44 -12.46 -10.45
CA VAL A 8 27.37 -13.48 -9.95
C VAL A 8 28.74 -12.83 -9.78
N ASN A 9 29.33 -12.96 -8.60
CA ASN A 9 30.60 -12.33 -8.28
C ASN A 9 31.48 -13.25 -7.46
N ARG A 10 32.79 -13.08 -7.53
CA ARG A 10 33.76 -13.75 -6.66
C ARG A 10 34.04 -12.86 -5.46
N LYS A 11 33.98 -13.42 -4.26
CA LYS A 11 34.18 -12.67 -3.03
C LYS A 11 35.65 -12.24 -2.91
N LYS A 12 35.90 -10.93 -3.01
CA LYS A 12 37.22 -10.34 -2.77
C LYS A 12 37.30 -9.83 -1.32
N GLY A 13 38.46 -10.03 -0.68
CA GLY A 13 38.73 -9.58 0.70
C GLY A 13 38.07 -10.46 1.78
N ARG A 14 37.77 -9.86 2.94
CA ARG A 14 37.23 -10.56 4.14
C ARG A 14 35.95 -11.32 3.85
N PRO A 15 35.70 -12.49 4.47
CA PRO A 15 34.48 -13.28 4.31
C PRO A 15 33.23 -12.45 4.60
N SER A 16 32.10 -12.90 4.07
CA SER A 16 30.82 -12.22 4.31
C SER A 16 29.69 -13.22 4.48
N GLN A 17 28.77 -12.92 5.38
CA GLN A 17 27.67 -13.82 5.68
C GLN A 17 26.61 -13.89 4.57
N CYS A 18 26.15 -15.10 4.26
CA CYS A 18 24.99 -15.35 3.44
C CYS A 18 23.71 -14.88 4.14
N ARG A 19 22.80 -14.24 3.39
CA ARG A 19 21.55 -13.73 3.97
C ARG A 19 20.59 -14.84 4.43
N ILE A 20 20.64 -15.98 3.74
CA ILE A 20 19.70 -17.10 3.87
C ILE A 20 20.17 -18.09 4.93
N CYS A 21 21.23 -18.86 4.68
CA CYS A 21 21.72 -19.89 5.61
C CYS A 21 22.51 -19.34 6.80
N LYS A 22 22.92 -18.06 6.76
CA LYS A 22 23.74 -17.41 7.80
C LYS A 22 25.17 -17.93 7.91
N GLU A 23 25.59 -18.82 7.04
CA GLU A 23 26.97 -19.26 6.94
C GLU A 23 27.83 -18.22 6.20
N ASP A 24 29.14 -18.32 6.38
CA ASP A 24 30.09 -17.44 5.72
C ASP A 24 30.29 -17.82 4.25
N ILE A 25 30.41 -16.78 3.43
CA ILE A 25 30.91 -16.86 2.06
C ILE A 25 32.39 -16.50 2.13
N SER A 26 33.23 -17.48 1.88
CA SER A 26 34.68 -17.38 2.04
C SER A 26 35.31 -16.43 1.03
N ALA A 27 36.51 -15.92 1.35
CA ALA A 27 37.30 -15.19 0.38
C ALA A 27 37.61 -16.10 -0.83
N GLY A 28 37.41 -15.60 -2.05
CA GLY A 28 37.57 -16.36 -3.27
C GLY A 28 36.37 -17.22 -3.67
N GLU A 29 35.31 -17.30 -2.87
CA GLU A 29 34.11 -18.07 -3.21
C GLU A 29 33.19 -17.31 -4.18
N VAL A 30 32.57 -18.04 -5.12
CA VAL A 30 31.58 -17.48 -6.04
C VAL A 30 30.22 -17.37 -5.35
N HIS A 31 29.60 -16.21 -5.43
CA HIS A 31 28.33 -15.93 -4.78
C HIS A 31 27.43 -15.04 -5.64
N ALA A 32 26.13 -15.03 -5.32
CA ALA A 32 25.18 -14.11 -5.93
C ALA A 32 25.05 -12.84 -5.08
N VAL A 33 25.10 -11.69 -5.75
CA VAL A 33 24.73 -10.40 -5.19
C VAL A 33 23.41 -9.99 -5.80
N VAL A 34 22.38 -9.91 -4.97
CA VAL A 34 21.06 -9.46 -5.38
C VAL A 34 20.83 -8.03 -4.93
N ILE A 35 20.51 -7.17 -5.90
CA ILE A 35 20.21 -5.76 -5.68
C ILE A 35 18.70 -5.56 -5.81
N MET A 36 18.04 -5.23 -4.70
CA MET A 36 16.61 -4.98 -4.68
C MET A 36 16.28 -3.49 -4.84
N ARG A 37 15.29 -3.20 -5.69
CA ARG A 37 14.70 -1.85 -5.86
C ARG A 37 13.28 -1.81 -5.28
N TYR A 38 13.01 -0.79 -4.45
CA TYR A 38 11.74 -0.64 -3.74
C TYR A 38 10.82 0.45 -4.33
N GLY A 39 11.13 1.02 -5.51
CA GLY A 39 10.30 2.07 -6.13
C GLY A 39 10.13 3.27 -5.19
N LYS A 40 8.90 3.76 -4.99
CA LYS A 40 8.58 4.88 -4.06
C LYS A 40 9.10 4.65 -2.63
N GLY A 41 9.15 3.40 -2.15
CA GLY A 41 9.68 3.08 -0.84
C GLY A 41 11.20 3.26 -0.72
N GLN A 42 11.94 3.17 -1.83
CA GLN A 42 13.38 3.47 -1.86
C GLN A 42 13.65 4.96 -1.63
N GLU A 43 12.82 5.82 -2.21
CA GLU A 43 12.93 7.27 -2.05
C GLU A 43 12.66 7.70 -0.59
N ALA A 44 11.64 7.12 0.05
CA ALA A 44 11.36 7.36 1.46
C ALA A 44 12.52 6.95 2.38
N VAL A 45 13.10 5.76 2.15
CA VAL A 45 14.27 5.28 2.90
C VAL A 45 15.50 6.13 2.64
N PHE A 46 15.69 6.59 1.39
CA PHE A 46 16.78 7.51 1.05
C PHE A 46 16.63 8.84 1.79
N LYS A 47 15.44 9.47 1.73
CA LYS A 47 15.16 10.73 2.45
C LYS A 47 15.44 10.61 3.94
N LEU A 48 14.97 9.53 4.57
CA LEU A 48 15.22 9.27 6.00
C LEU A 48 16.70 9.06 6.34
N ARG A 49 17.48 8.41 5.47
CA ARG A 49 18.93 8.23 5.70
C ARG A 49 19.72 9.51 5.40
N ALA A 50 19.27 10.31 4.45
CA ALA A 50 19.88 11.59 4.10
C ALA A 50 19.70 12.60 5.23
N THR A 51 18.50 12.67 5.84
CA THR A 51 18.26 13.51 7.03
C THR A 51 19.09 13.09 8.24
N GLN A 52 19.45 11.81 8.34
CA GLN A 52 20.38 11.29 9.36
C GLN A 52 21.86 11.46 9.00
N GLY A 53 22.20 12.12 7.89
CA GLY A 53 23.58 12.31 7.41
C GLY A 53 24.27 11.02 6.93
N LYS A 54 23.55 9.90 6.84
CA LYS A 54 24.10 8.56 6.53
C LYS A 54 24.08 8.22 5.03
N ALA A 55 23.62 9.14 4.18
CA ALA A 55 23.41 8.88 2.77
C ALA A 55 23.59 10.12 1.88
N MET A 56 24.59 10.07 1.00
CA MET A 56 24.86 11.15 0.03
C MET A 56 24.27 10.89 -1.37
N THR A 57 23.88 9.65 -1.70
CA THR A 57 23.39 9.29 -3.04
C THR A 57 22.14 8.41 -2.99
N LYS A 58 21.29 8.48 -4.02
CA LYS A 58 20.07 7.65 -4.18
C LYS A 58 20.34 6.12 -4.15
N LYS A 59 21.61 5.72 -4.33
CA LYS A 59 22.07 4.32 -4.25
C LYS A 59 22.05 3.77 -2.81
N SER A 60 22.08 4.62 -1.79
CA SER A 60 22.02 4.19 -0.38
C SER A 60 20.66 3.62 0.04
N GLY A 61 19.61 3.86 -0.76
CA GLY A 61 18.30 3.23 -0.60
C GLY A 61 18.22 1.80 -1.16
N LEU A 62 19.24 1.34 -1.91
CA LEU A 62 19.29 -0.02 -2.43
C LEU A 62 19.61 -1.01 -1.32
N LYS A 63 18.90 -2.15 -1.31
CA LYS A 63 19.23 -3.27 -0.42
C LYS A 63 20.01 -4.32 -1.19
N TYR A 64 21.23 -4.57 -0.72
CA TYR A 64 22.11 -5.62 -1.23
C TYR A 64 21.97 -6.87 -0.37
N ARG A 65 21.82 -8.02 -1.00
CA ARG A 65 21.84 -9.33 -0.35
C ARG A 65 22.93 -10.19 -1.00
N ARG A 66 23.80 -10.77 -0.18
CA ARG A 66 24.76 -11.79 -0.63
C ARG A 66 24.19 -13.16 -0.30
N LEU A 67 24.29 -14.06 -1.25
CA LEU A 67 23.73 -15.41 -1.17
C LEU A 67 24.75 -16.38 -1.75
N HIS A 68 24.91 -17.55 -1.12
CA HIS A 68 25.56 -18.67 -1.80
C HIS A 68 24.84 -18.95 -3.12
N LEU A 69 25.62 -19.31 -4.14
CA LEU A 69 25.08 -19.54 -5.47
C LEU A 69 24.21 -20.81 -5.48
N LYS A 70 24.69 -21.86 -4.81
CA LYS A 70 23.98 -23.14 -4.63
C LYS A 70 22.93 -22.99 -3.53
N ASP A 71 21.70 -23.45 -3.82
CA ASP A 71 20.53 -23.55 -2.94
C ASP A 71 19.98 -22.24 -2.36
N CYS A 72 20.81 -21.37 -1.78
CA CYS A 72 20.41 -20.12 -1.15
C CYS A 72 19.80 -19.12 -2.14
N LEU A 73 20.34 -19.01 -3.35
CA LEU A 73 19.78 -18.13 -4.38
C LEU A 73 18.39 -18.60 -4.81
N ALA A 74 18.23 -19.89 -5.10
CA ALA A 74 16.97 -20.47 -5.53
C ALA A 74 15.89 -20.31 -4.45
N MET A 75 16.21 -20.68 -3.21
CA MET A 75 15.30 -20.52 -2.08
C MET A 75 14.89 -19.05 -1.89
N TRP A 76 15.83 -18.12 -1.99
CA TRP A 76 15.52 -16.70 -1.89
C TRP A 76 14.57 -16.22 -2.99
N LEU A 77 14.76 -16.65 -4.24
CA LEU A 77 13.88 -16.29 -5.36
C LEU A 77 12.45 -16.77 -5.12
N VAL A 78 12.29 -18.02 -4.66
CA VAL A 78 10.98 -18.60 -4.32
C VAL A 78 10.32 -17.83 -3.17
N THR A 79 11.04 -17.58 -2.07
CA THR A 79 10.51 -16.81 -0.93
C THR A 79 10.07 -15.41 -1.35
N VAL A 80 10.88 -14.72 -2.19
CA VAL A 80 10.54 -13.39 -2.69
C VAL A 80 9.32 -13.41 -3.59
N TYR A 81 9.18 -14.42 -4.44
CA TYR A 81 8.00 -14.58 -5.28
C TYR A 81 6.75 -14.76 -4.42
N HIS A 82 6.76 -15.69 -3.47
CA HIS A 82 5.63 -15.91 -2.56
C HIS A 82 5.27 -14.67 -1.76
N TYR A 83 6.26 -14.01 -1.15
CA TYR A 83 6.01 -12.77 -0.41
C TYR A 83 5.41 -11.67 -1.30
N ARG A 84 5.84 -11.57 -2.57
CA ARG A 84 5.24 -10.63 -3.51
C ARG A 84 3.82 -11.01 -3.89
N SER A 85 3.53 -12.30 -4.07
CA SER A 85 2.20 -12.80 -4.40
C SER A 85 1.22 -12.61 -3.24
N GLU A 86 1.63 -12.96 -2.02
CA GLU A 86 0.86 -12.74 -0.79
C GLU A 86 0.67 -11.25 -0.51
N ALA A 87 1.74 -10.44 -0.52
CA ALA A 87 1.60 -9.00 -0.34
C ALA A 87 0.75 -8.35 -1.45
N ARG A 88 0.73 -8.90 -2.67
CA ARG A 88 -0.22 -8.47 -3.72
C ARG A 88 -1.63 -8.95 -3.43
N ARG A 89 -1.84 -10.14 -2.89
CA ARG A 89 -3.16 -10.65 -2.48
C ARG A 89 -3.75 -9.80 -1.35
N GLU A 90 -2.95 -9.49 -0.34
CA GLU A 90 -3.33 -8.62 0.78
C GLU A 90 -3.54 -7.15 0.36
N ARG A 91 -2.69 -6.61 -0.54
CA ARG A 91 -2.78 -5.21 -1.02
C ARG A 91 -3.70 -5.00 -2.20
N LYS A 92 -4.07 -6.05 -2.94
CA LYS A 92 -5.24 -6.02 -3.82
C LYS A 92 -6.42 -5.86 -2.88
N GLY A 93 -6.67 -4.62 -2.46
CA GLY A 93 -7.92 -4.17 -1.88
C GLY A 93 -8.99 -4.27 -2.95
N GLY A 94 -9.25 -5.49 -3.39
CA GLY A 94 -10.46 -5.81 -4.12
C GLY A 94 -11.64 -5.40 -3.25
N ARG A 95 -12.77 -5.14 -3.90
CA ARG A 95 -14.01 -4.93 -3.16
C ARG A 95 -14.22 -6.18 -2.29
N PRO A 96 -14.28 -6.05 -0.96
CA PRO A 96 -14.55 -7.21 -0.11
C PRO A 96 -15.81 -7.89 -0.62
N PRO A 97 -15.87 -9.23 -0.64
CA PRO A 97 -17.07 -9.92 -1.07
C PRO A 97 -18.23 -9.42 -0.22
N LEU A 98 -19.33 -9.03 -0.85
CA LEU A 98 -20.48 -8.60 -0.06
C LEU A 98 -20.99 -9.82 0.74
N PRO A 99 -21.50 -9.62 1.96
CA PRO A 99 -22.20 -10.68 2.67
C PRO A 99 -23.33 -11.22 1.80
N ILE A 100 -23.76 -12.45 2.07
CA ILE A 100 -24.96 -13.00 1.45
C ILE A 100 -26.11 -12.12 1.93
N MET A 101 -26.72 -11.40 0.99
CA MET A 101 -27.85 -10.49 1.22
C MET A 101 -29.03 -10.97 0.38
N ASP A 102 -30.23 -10.73 0.89
CA ASP A 102 -31.45 -10.93 0.13
C ASP A 102 -31.54 -9.93 -1.06
N LEU A 103 -32.56 -10.09 -1.91
CA LEU A 103 -32.76 -9.20 -3.07
C LEU A 103 -33.17 -7.78 -2.66
N GLU A 104 -33.86 -7.62 -1.54
CA GLU A 104 -34.39 -6.35 -1.05
C GLU A 104 -33.29 -5.47 -0.46
N GLU A 105 -32.46 -6.03 0.43
CA GLU A 105 -31.24 -5.47 0.97
C GLU A 105 -30.27 -5.05 -0.14
N LYS A 106 -30.10 -5.89 -1.18
CA LYS A 106 -29.30 -5.55 -2.37
C LYS A 106 -29.86 -4.31 -3.07
N SER A 107 -31.17 -4.23 -3.23
CA SER A 107 -31.84 -3.09 -3.87
C SER A 107 -31.68 -1.80 -3.05
N ILE A 108 -31.91 -1.86 -1.73
CA ILE A 108 -31.73 -0.75 -0.80
C ILE A 108 -30.29 -0.26 -0.85
N ARG A 109 -29.31 -1.17 -0.75
CA ARG A 109 -27.89 -0.86 -0.86
C ARG A 109 -27.55 -0.19 -2.19
N HIS A 110 -28.06 -0.70 -3.30
CA HIS A 110 -27.85 -0.10 -4.61
C HIS A 110 -28.39 1.33 -4.69
N LYS A 111 -29.58 1.59 -4.14
CA LYS A 111 -30.16 2.94 -4.04
C LYS A 111 -29.28 3.87 -3.20
N LEU A 112 -28.83 3.42 -2.02
CA LEU A 112 -27.96 4.20 -1.14
C LEU A 112 -26.60 4.52 -1.79
N VAL A 113 -25.97 3.54 -2.44
CA VAL A 113 -24.70 3.74 -3.15
C VAL A 113 -24.85 4.72 -4.31
N ARG A 114 -25.93 4.64 -5.09
CA ARG A 114 -26.22 5.60 -6.16
C ARG A 114 -26.47 6.99 -5.61
N ARG A 115 -27.26 7.11 -4.54
CA ARG A 115 -27.56 8.39 -3.90
C ARG A 115 -26.31 9.04 -3.32
N ARG A 116 -25.44 8.26 -2.69
CA ARG A 116 -24.12 8.70 -2.23
C ARG A 116 -23.28 9.25 -3.38
N ALA A 117 -23.18 8.52 -4.48
CA ALA A 117 -22.41 8.95 -5.66
C ALA A 117 -22.98 10.21 -6.32
N GLU A 118 -24.30 10.40 -6.26
CA GLU A 118 -24.97 11.63 -6.70
C GLU A 118 -24.60 12.82 -5.80
N VAL A 119 -24.71 12.68 -4.48
CA VAL A 119 -24.35 13.73 -3.51
C VAL A 119 -22.88 14.13 -3.66
N LEU A 120 -21.96 13.17 -3.81
CA LEU A 120 -20.55 13.46 -4.05
C LEU A 120 -20.31 14.27 -5.33
N ARG A 121 -21.04 13.96 -6.41
CA ARG A 121 -20.97 14.73 -7.66
C ARG A 121 -21.52 16.15 -7.46
N GLN A 122 -22.60 16.31 -6.72
CA GLN A 122 -23.17 17.61 -6.39
C GLN A 122 -22.21 18.46 -5.54
N ILE A 123 -21.53 17.88 -4.54
CA ILE A 123 -20.53 18.61 -3.75
C ILE A 123 -19.35 19.03 -4.61
N ASN A 124 -18.88 18.15 -5.50
CA ASN A 124 -17.76 18.48 -6.37
C ASN A 124 -18.09 19.63 -7.34
N ALA A 125 -19.34 19.67 -7.84
CA ALA A 125 -19.83 20.68 -8.77
C ALA A 125 -20.38 21.96 -8.08
N ALA A 126 -20.59 21.95 -6.77
CA ALA A 126 -21.03 23.12 -6.03
C ALA A 126 -19.84 24.01 -5.66
N ASP A 127 -20.03 25.32 -5.78
CA ASP A 127 -19.08 26.34 -5.34
C ASP A 127 -19.63 27.22 -4.20
N ASP A 128 -20.91 27.03 -3.86
CA ASP A 128 -21.56 27.65 -2.69
C ASP A 128 -21.33 26.81 -1.43
N ASN A 129 -20.64 27.39 -0.46
CA ASN A 129 -20.32 26.75 0.82
C ASN A 129 -21.56 26.32 1.60
N THR A 130 -22.65 27.09 1.58
CA THR A 130 -23.88 26.74 2.30
C THR A 130 -24.51 25.47 1.74
N ARG A 131 -24.47 25.33 0.41
CA ARG A 131 -24.91 24.13 -0.29
C ARG A 131 -23.98 22.95 -0.04
N ILE A 132 -22.66 23.17 -0.02
CA ILE A 132 -21.67 22.12 0.28
C ILE A 132 -21.89 21.54 1.69
N VAL A 133 -22.12 22.38 2.70
CA VAL A 133 -22.36 21.94 4.08
C VAL A 133 -23.65 21.13 4.19
N LYS A 134 -24.76 21.59 3.59
CA LYS A 134 -26.02 20.82 3.54
C LYS A 134 -25.85 19.45 2.87
N LEU A 135 -25.09 19.41 1.78
CA LEU A 135 -24.80 18.15 1.08
C LEU A 135 -23.86 17.24 1.89
N ALA A 136 -22.94 17.80 2.68
CA ALA A 136 -22.09 17.06 3.58
C ALA A 136 -22.90 16.37 4.69
N HIS A 137 -23.86 17.07 5.32
CA HIS A 137 -24.77 16.44 6.29
C HIS A 137 -25.59 15.32 5.66
N ARG A 138 -26.11 15.54 4.44
CA ARG A 138 -26.83 14.50 3.70
C ARG A 138 -25.94 13.29 3.37
N LEU A 139 -24.64 13.52 3.16
CA LEU A 139 -23.67 12.45 2.93
C LEU A 139 -23.42 11.63 4.22
N GLU A 140 -23.33 12.30 5.37
CA GLU A 140 -23.23 11.68 6.70
C GLU A 140 -24.45 10.79 6.97
N GLU A 141 -25.68 11.30 6.76
CA GLU A 141 -26.92 10.52 6.93
C GLU A 141 -26.99 9.26 6.05
N ILE A 142 -26.49 9.34 4.81
CA ILE A 142 -26.45 8.19 3.89
C ILE A 142 -25.38 7.18 4.35
N GLN A 143 -24.28 7.67 4.91
CA GLN A 143 -23.20 6.83 5.41
C GLN A 143 -23.63 6.05 6.65
N ASP A 144 -24.40 6.66 7.55
CA ASP A 144 -24.93 5.99 8.74
C ASP A 144 -25.95 4.90 8.36
N LYS A 145 -26.70 5.07 7.26
CA LYS A 145 -27.60 4.06 6.71
C LYS A 145 -26.90 2.93 5.94
N LEU A 146 -25.62 3.10 5.63
CA LEU A 146 -24.78 2.09 4.98
C LEU A 146 -24.02 1.28 6.04
N GLU A 147 -24.74 0.59 6.92
CA GLU A 147 -24.12 -0.45 7.73
C GLU A 147 -23.62 -1.57 6.80
N ILE A 148 -22.32 -1.86 6.83
CA ILE A 148 -21.70 -2.87 5.98
C ILE A 148 -21.41 -4.08 6.88
N PRO A 149 -22.14 -5.21 6.73
CA PRO A 149 -21.72 -6.44 7.35
C PRO A 149 -20.43 -6.90 6.69
N VAL A 150 -19.47 -7.29 7.52
CA VAL A 150 -18.08 -7.47 7.12
C VAL A 150 -17.85 -8.92 6.85
N THR A 151 -17.31 -9.23 5.68
CA THR A 151 -16.81 -10.56 5.39
C THR A 151 -15.30 -10.60 5.56
N PRO A 152 -14.75 -11.66 6.19
CA PRO A 152 -13.31 -11.94 6.16
C PRO A 152 -12.82 -11.98 4.70
N PRO A 153 -11.63 -11.43 4.36
CA PRO A 153 -10.47 -11.18 5.23
C PRO A 153 -10.21 -9.70 5.56
N HIS A 154 -11.20 -8.81 5.41
CA HIS A 154 -10.96 -7.35 5.42
C HIS A 154 -11.50 -6.59 6.64
N GLU A 155 -11.75 -7.27 7.77
CA GLU A 155 -12.15 -6.64 9.04
C GLU A 155 -11.27 -5.44 9.43
N ARG A 156 -9.96 -5.51 9.20
CA ARG A 156 -9.03 -4.41 9.53
C ARG A 156 -9.20 -3.14 8.67
N ASN A 157 -9.95 -3.21 7.57
CA ASN A 157 -10.24 -2.05 6.70
C ASN A 157 -11.54 -1.34 7.08
N LEU A 158 -12.26 -1.81 8.11
CA LEU A 158 -13.56 -1.30 8.57
C LEU A 158 -13.57 0.17 8.97
N HIS A 159 -12.55 0.60 9.70
CA HIS A 159 -12.53 1.93 10.30
C HIS A 159 -11.82 2.97 9.45
N ARG A 160 -11.44 2.65 8.20
CA ARG A 160 -11.08 3.71 7.27
C ARG A 160 -12.37 4.44 6.91
N ARG A 161 -12.66 5.54 7.62
CA ARG A 161 -13.48 6.62 7.09
C ARG A 161 -13.08 6.77 5.63
N MET A 162 -14.03 6.54 4.71
CA MET A 162 -13.72 6.58 3.29
C MET A 162 -13.09 7.93 3.01
N ILE A 163 -11.81 7.93 2.60
CA ILE A 163 -11.08 9.16 2.33
C ILE A 163 -11.79 9.84 1.16
N LEU A 164 -12.55 10.90 1.45
CA LEU A 164 -13.34 11.63 0.44
C LEU A 164 -12.45 12.45 -0.50
N GLY A 165 -11.13 12.41 -0.29
CA GLY A 165 -10.12 12.96 -1.18
C GLY A 165 -10.34 14.45 -1.44
N LYS A 166 -10.64 14.81 -2.69
CA LYS A 166 -10.91 16.21 -3.08
C LYS A 166 -12.18 16.78 -2.46
N VAL A 167 -13.19 15.94 -2.23
CA VAL A 167 -14.48 16.36 -1.65
C VAL A 167 -14.32 16.64 -0.16
N ASP A 168 -13.48 15.89 0.55
CA ASP A 168 -13.19 16.10 1.97
C ASP A 168 -12.69 17.52 2.21
N ARG A 169 -11.70 17.95 1.41
CA ARG A 169 -11.14 19.30 1.50
C ARG A 169 -12.17 20.39 1.21
N LYS A 170 -13.03 20.21 0.20
CA LYS A 170 -14.12 21.15 -0.11
C LYS A 170 -15.10 21.25 1.07
N ILE A 171 -15.44 20.13 1.70
CA ILE A 171 -16.32 20.11 2.88
C ILE A 171 -15.67 20.82 4.06
N THR A 172 -14.38 20.56 4.34
CA THR A 172 -13.65 21.21 5.44
C THR A 172 -13.62 22.73 5.28
N VAL A 173 -13.22 23.22 4.10
CA VAL A 173 -13.18 24.67 3.80
C VAL A 173 -14.56 25.30 3.94
N ALA A 174 -15.60 24.66 3.40
CA ALA A 174 -16.96 25.18 3.49
C ALA A 174 -17.49 25.21 4.94
N LYS A 175 -17.09 24.27 5.80
CA LYS A 175 -17.45 24.27 7.24
C LYS A 175 -16.68 25.35 8.01
N GLU A 176 -15.41 25.58 7.69
CA GLU A 176 -14.57 26.62 8.30
C GLU A 176 -15.06 28.03 7.94
N GLU A 177 -15.46 28.27 6.69
CA GLU A 177 -15.96 29.59 6.23
C GLU A 177 -17.38 29.94 6.72
N GLN A 178 -18.05 29.02 7.43
CA GLN A 178 -19.35 29.23 8.07
C GLN A 178 -19.30 29.34 9.60
N SER A 179 -18.14 29.08 10.20
CA SER A 179 -17.91 29.16 11.66
C SER A 179 -17.39 30.53 12.05
#